data_AF-A0A0F9G2B4-F1
#
_entry.id   AF-A0A0F9G2B4-F1
#
_cell.length_a   1.000
_cell.length_b   1.000
_cell.length_c   1.000
_cell.angle_alpha   90.00
_cell.angle_beta   90.00
_cell.angle_gamma   90.00
#
_symmetry.space_group_name_H-M   'P 1'
#
loop_
_entity.id
_entity.type
_entity.pdbx_description
1 polymer ?
#
loop_
_entity_poly.entity_id
_entity_poly.type
_entity_poly.pdbx_seq_one_letter_code
_entity_poly.pdbx_strand_id
1 'polypeptide(L)'
;AIDSPDQYIASKDGNVFDGSTALYNITIANSPLQDATITEGIVRLHKKHISLGTNDHYSYKLPDANIGGVYDPITLNLQVAEARPIPSGTLPTIESLTRQYTSSELEPLPVNILKQNYTYYLNIDFISPAGNIIQSMFRSIHESSNSGTIFIDNETVKTIIDDLGPGISTIRIQVAESESYKASPVVIVPLEVVPKNYIRFGKKNSEISLIDPFVSSWGSSFNDGEEMPFESNYPYLIGSIWVEPYFNETGSELSNQDYININLDATIYNDDGTTSTFPLRSNIMLRPGNRDGIMTFEVALGPEDAFLMGLQVDLNISFNIDFNADQIYEEQRDIDIYLLDLRLEANPSSNDPITTWSIYRDEFIGSGITVDTVQDTTNSGILYLGGTQGGEDYGQEIAFLFDNSTWEYGIEADSELLNLLALDTIIALKVTGIKDGDEYEFIQGTDWIMPYYPSGILRNDSLIEFSGSNLPDEGTEFTITYKLKFNFGANNYYGEINLGYSNDYNESSIELQFPAGFLPESSYSGRSMFTRFNDNFTSTIGQTEFLLDYGLNGISSWNDAYFIIYNEQELIDSYGSFTKGVTSGHPKVTFTIAPQTNSLVNITYGVK
;
A
#
# COMPACT_ATOMS: atom_id res chain seq x y z
N ALA A 1 78.10 -28.40 14.38
CA ALA A 1 78.38 -28.65 15.81
C ALA A 1 77.18 -28.15 16.60
N ILE A 2 76.77 -28.89 17.64
CA ILE A 2 75.52 -28.71 18.39
C ILE A 2 75.87 -27.99 19.70
N ASP A 3 75.26 -26.84 20.00
CA ASP A 3 75.70 -25.96 21.10
C ASP A 3 74.84 -25.99 22.39
N SER A 4 73.74 -26.76 22.46
CA SER A 4 73.05 -27.02 23.75
C SER A 4 72.22 -28.31 23.75
N PRO A 5 72.48 -29.28 24.64
CA PRO A 5 71.73 -30.54 24.76
C PRO A 5 70.31 -30.40 25.32
N ASP A 6 69.98 -29.28 25.96
CA ASP A 6 68.73 -29.12 26.74
C ASP A 6 67.48 -28.80 25.89
N GLN A 7 67.63 -28.75 24.56
CA GLN A 7 66.54 -28.40 23.64
C GLN A 7 65.79 -29.59 23.02
N TYR A 8 66.13 -30.84 23.34
CA TYR A 8 65.50 -32.00 22.71
C TYR A 8 64.94 -33.01 23.72
N ILE A 9 63.65 -33.33 23.58
CA ILE A 9 62.99 -34.46 24.21
C ILE A 9 63.31 -35.71 23.38
N ALA A 10 63.92 -36.73 23.97
CA ALA A 10 64.38 -37.93 23.27
C ALA A 10 63.22 -38.72 22.62
N SER A 11 63.44 -39.22 21.40
CA SER A 11 62.55 -40.11 20.65
C SER A 11 63.22 -41.47 20.44
N LYS A 12 62.49 -42.57 20.72
CA LYS A 12 63.01 -43.93 20.59
C LYS A 12 63.18 -44.39 19.13
N ASP A 13 62.48 -43.75 18.20
CA ASP A 13 62.36 -44.20 16.80
C ASP A 13 62.93 -43.20 15.78
N GLY A 14 63.76 -42.25 16.23
CA GLY A 14 64.53 -41.36 15.33
C GLY A 14 63.76 -40.19 14.72
N ASN A 15 62.43 -40.13 14.87
CA ASN A 15 61.65 -38.94 14.52
C ASN A 15 61.67 -37.96 15.70
N VAL A 16 62.50 -36.92 15.59
CA VAL A 16 62.60 -35.82 16.56
C VAL A 16 61.69 -34.70 16.08
N PHE A 17 60.76 -34.28 16.93
CA PHE A 17 59.98 -33.07 16.69
C PHE A 17 60.89 -31.85 16.93
N ASP A 18 61.25 -31.14 15.87
CA ASP A 18 62.20 -30.00 15.90
C ASP A 18 61.51 -28.63 15.98
N GLY A 19 60.18 -28.60 16.04
CA GLY A 19 59.38 -27.37 16.09
C GLY A 19 59.24 -26.63 14.76
N SER A 20 59.79 -27.16 13.65
CA SER A 20 59.72 -26.51 12.33
C SER A 20 58.30 -26.45 11.73
N THR A 21 57.38 -27.30 12.21
CA THR A 21 55.97 -27.36 11.78
C THR A 21 54.98 -26.82 12.82
N ALA A 22 55.46 -26.19 13.90
CA ALA A 22 54.59 -25.63 14.93
C ALA A 22 53.92 -24.32 14.45
N LEU A 23 52.62 -24.17 14.74
CA LEU A 23 51.88 -22.92 14.49
C LEU A 23 52.52 -21.76 15.29
N TYR A 24 52.78 -20.63 14.64
CA TYR A 24 53.23 -19.40 15.30
C TYR A 24 52.24 -19.06 16.43
N ASN A 25 52.74 -19.00 17.68
CA ASN A 25 52.05 -18.83 18.98
C ASN A 25 51.77 -20.07 19.84
N ILE A 26 52.26 -21.27 19.50
CA ILE A 26 52.28 -22.38 20.47
C ILE A 26 53.63 -22.38 21.22
N THR A 27 53.68 -21.76 22.40
CA THR A 27 54.83 -21.86 23.31
C THR A 27 54.71 -23.15 24.14
N ILE A 28 55.56 -24.13 23.82
CA ILE A 28 55.76 -25.34 24.67
C ILE A 28 56.18 -24.94 26.11
N ALA A 29 56.70 -23.72 26.27
CA ALA A 29 57.07 -23.10 27.54
C ALA A 29 55.96 -23.04 28.60
N ASN A 30 54.68 -23.07 28.19
CA ASN A 30 53.55 -23.05 29.11
C ASN A 30 52.86 -24.41 29.26
N SER A 31 53.46 -25.49 28.74
CA SER A 31 52.95 -26.84 28.96
C SER A 31 53.27 -27.30 30.39
N PRO A 32 52.33 -27.93 31.12
CA PRO A 32 52.61 -28.53 32.43
C PRO A 32 53.66 -29.66 32.37
N LEU A 33 54.12 -30.04 31.17
CA LEU A 33 55.20 -31.01 30.92
C LEU A 33 56.61 -30.39 31.00
N GLN A 34 56.74 -29.08 31.27
CA GLN A 34 58.03 -28.39 31.41
C GLN A 34 58.58 -28.38 32.84
N ASP A 35 58.08 -29.22 33.73
CA ASP A 35 58.76 -29.44 35.02
C ASP A 35 60.02 -30.27 34.78
N ALA A 36 61.13 -29.94 35.47
CA ALA A 36 62.47 -30.50 35.25
C ALA A 36 62.63 -31.97 35.71
N THR A 37 61.52 -32.70 35.77
CA THR A 37 61.48 -34.13 36.06
C THR A 37 61.31 -34.89 34.76
N ILE A 38 62.24 -35.82 34.48
CA ILE A 38 62.14 -36.77 33.36
C ILE A 38 60.81 -37.50 33.49
N THR A 39 59.82 -37.10 32.69
CA THR A 39 58.52 -37.74 32.66
C THR A 39 58.56 -38.73 31.50
N GLU A 40 58.85 -39.99 31.79
CA GLU A 40 58.74 -41.06 30.79
C GLU A 40 57.29 -41.54 30.75
N GLY A 41 56.59 -41.23 29.66
CA GLY A 41 55.17 -41.53 29.52
C GLY A 41 54.71 -41.45 28.07
N ILE A 42 53.68 -42.23 27.73
CA ILE A 42 53.07 -42.19 26.41
C ILE A 42 52.15 -40.96 26.34
N VAL A 43 52.57 -39.92 25.62
CA VAL A 43 51.70 -38.79 25.28
C VAL A 43 50.77 -39.22 24.16
N ARG A 44 49.45 -39.23 24.44
CA ARG A 44 48.42 -39.45 23.43
C ARG A 44 47.77 -38.12 23.09
N LEU A 45 48.06 -37.60 21.90
CA LEU A 45 47.41 -36.41 21.36
C LEU A 45 46.08 -36.81 20.74
N HIS A 46 45.02 -36.05 21.04
CA HIS A 46 43.69 -36.29 20.51
C HIS A 46 43.24 -35.08 19.70
N LYS A 47 42.61 -35.34 18.54
CA LYS A 47 42.01 -34.30 17.70
C LYS A 47 40.81 -33.67 18.40
N LYS A 48 40.66 -32.35 18.24
CA LYS A 48 39.56 -31.56 18.78
C LYS A 48 38.24 -31.85 18.04
N HIS A 49 37.11 -31.47 18.63
CA HIS A 49 35.80 -31.63 18.03
C HIS A 49 35.38 -30.38 17.25
N ILE A 50 34.53 -30.58 16.23
CA ILE A 50 33.93 -29.53 15.42
C ILE A 50 32.42 -29.61 15.57
N SER A 51 31.75 -28.46 15.70
CA SER A 51 30.32 -28.34 15.44
C SER A 51 30.10 -27.76 14.04
N LEU A 52 29.05 -28.24 13.38
CA LEU A 52 28.62 -27.78 12.07
C LEU A 52 27.17 -27.32 12.16
N GLY A 53 26.93 -26.07 11.76
CA GLY A 53 25.60 -25.51 11.53
C GLY A 53 25.42 -25.12 10.06
N THR A 54 24.20 -25.20 9.56
CA THR A 54 23.81 -24.74 8.23
C THR A 54 22.32 -24.40 8.26
N ASN A 55 21.74 -23.96 7.14
CA ASN A 55 20.30 -23.66 7.07
C ASN A 55 19.47 -24.92 7.33
N ASP A 56 18.29 -24.74 7.95
CA ASP A 56 17.37 -25.83 8.27
C ASP A 56 16.66 -26.42 7.03
N HIS A 57 16.67 -25.69 5.91
CA HIS A 57 16.03 -26.04 4.65
C HIS A 57 16.67 -25.28 3.49
N TYR A 58 16.76 -25.95 2.33
CA TYR A 58 17.09 -25.31 1.05
C TYR A 58 15.94 -25.52 0.07
N SER A 59 15.63 -24.52 -0.74
CA SER A 59 14.63 -24.60 -1.82
C SER A 59 15.27 -24.22 -3.15
N TYR A 60 14.95 -24.97 -4.20
CA TYR A 60 15.43 -24.75 -5.56
C TYR A 60 14.27 -24.73 -6.55
N LYS A 61 14.08 -23.62 -7.27
CA LYS A 61 13.01 -23.47 -8.28
C LYS A 61 13.53 -23.92 -9.64
N LEU A 62 12.82 -24.83 -10.30
CA LEU A 62 13.19 -25.27 -11.65
C LEU A 62 13.05 -24.11 -12.67
N PRO A 63 14.04 -23.91 -13.55
CA PRO A 63 13.97 -22.86 -14.57
C PRO A 63 12.91 -23.17 -15.64
N ASP A 64 12.35 -22.12 -16.25
CA ASP A 64 11.35 -22.28 -17.30
C ASP A 64 12.01 -22.53 -18.67
N ALA A 65 11.98 -23.78 -19.11
CA ALA A 65 12.52 -24.21 -20.40
C ALA A 65 11.85 -23.52 -21.62
N ASN A 66 10.62 -23.00 -21.48
CA ASN A 66 9.88 -22.40 -22.59
C ASN A 66 10.31 -20.96 -22.92
N ILE A 67 10.98 -20.28 -21.99
CA ILE A 67 11.49 -18.89 -22.15
C ILE A 67 13.02 -18.82 -22.06
N GLY A 68 13.71 -19.97 -22.10
CA GLY A 68 15.17 -20.03 -22.08
C GLY A 68 15.79 -19.82 -20.69
N GLY A 69 15.06 -20.16 -19.62
CA GLY A 69 15.56 -20.06 -18.25
C GLY A 69 16.84 -20.88 -18.01
N VAL A 70 17.76 -20.33 -17.23
CA VAL A 70 19.05 -20.95 -16.86
C VAL A 70 18.97 -21.47 -15.43
N TYR A 71 19.64 -22.58 -15.13
CA TYR A 71 19.76 -23.10 -13.77
C TYR A 71 20.56 -22.12 -12.91
N ASP A 72 20.03 -21.74 -11.76
CA ASP A 72 20.75 -20.95 -10.77
C ASP A 72 21.78 -21.81 -10.02
N PRO A 73 22.93 -21.26 -9.63
CA PRO A 73 23.87 -21.96 -8.77
C PRO A 73 23.34 -22.10 -7.34
N ILE A 74 23.78 -23.14 -6.62
CA ILE A 74 23.42 -23.35 -5.22
C ILE A 74 24.59 -22.90 -4.34
N THR A 75 24.32 -22.02 -3.38
CA THR A 75 25.29 -21.60 -2.35
C THR A 75 24.88 -22.16 -0.99
N LEU A 76 25.75 -22.97 -0.39
CA LEU A 76 25.56 -23.53 0.95
C LEU A 76 26.32 -22.67 1.97
N ASN A 77 25.60 -22.16 2.97
CA ASN A 77 26.18 -21.40 4.07
C ASN A 77 26.41 -22.34 5.27
N LEU A 78 27.61 -22.26 5.83
CA LEU A 78 28.09 -23.17 6.87
C LEU A 78 28.66 -22.37 8.03
N GLN A 79 28.30 -22.74 9.25
CA GLN A 79 28.95 -22.27 10.46
C GLN A 79 29.77 -23.42 11.01
N VAL A 80 31.10 -23.23 11.07
CA VAL A 80 32.02 -24.27 11.52
C VAL A 80 32.83 -23.73 12.68
N ALA A 81 32.63 -24.32 13.85
CA ALA A 81 33.27 -23.86 15.09
C ALA A 81 33.90 -25.02 15.86
N GLU A 82 34.97 -24.75 16.60
CA GLU A 82 35.51 -25.69 17.58
C GLU A 82 34.42 -26.01 18.60
N ALA A 83 34.32 -27.27 19.02
CA ALA A 83 33.30 -27.71 19.97
C ALA A 83 33.88 -28.55 21.10
N ARG A 84 33.12 -28.65 22.20
CA ARG A 84 33.42 -29.55 23.32
C ARG A 84 32.24 -30.48 23.59
N PRO A 85 32.49 -31.73 23.98
CA PRO A 85 31.42 -32.60 24.47
C PRO A 85 30.74 -31.99 25.70
N ILE A 86 29.41 -32.00 25.72
CA ILE A 86 28.62 -31.57 26.88
C ILE A 86 28.90 -32.54 28.03
N PRO A 87 29.25 -32.06 29.26
CA PRO A 87 29.59 -32.94 30.36
C PRO A 87 28.46 -33.90 30.74
N SER A 88 28.67 -35.20 30.59
CA SER A 88 27.70 -36.26 30.93
C SER A 88 27.73 -36.68 32.41
N GLY A 89 28.55 -36.04 33.26
CA GLY A 89 28.75 -36.40 34.67
C GLY A 89 29.61 -37.65 34.92
N THR A 90 30.08 -38.33 33.86
CA THR A 90 30.98 -39.49 33.94
C THR A 90 32.42 -39.09 33.63
N LEU A 91 33.41 -39.71 34.30
CA LEU A 91 34.82 -39.49 33.99
C LEU A 91 35.13 -39.89 32.54
N PRO A 92 35.88 -39.06 31.77
CA PRO A 92 36.21 -39.36 30.39
C PRO A 92 37.10 -40.61 30.30
N THR A 93 36.70 -41.57 29.46
CA THR A 93 37.49 -42.75 29.12
C THR A 93 38.34 -42.49 27.87
N ILE A 94 39.30 -43.36 27.56
CA ILE A 94 40.07 -43.28 26.30
C ILE A 94 39.13 -43.30 25.09
N GLU A 95 38.05 -44.07 25.18
CA GLU A 95 37.02 -44.18 24.15
C GLU A 95 36.22 -42.87 23.98
N SER A 96 35.92 -42.15 25.08
CA SER A 96 35.27 -40.84 24.97
C SER A 96 36.16 -39.78 24.32
N LEU A 97 37.48 -39.94 24.36
CA LEU A 97 38.44 -39.05 23.69
C LEU A 97 38.64 -39.36 22.21
N THR A 98 38.23 -40.52 21.70
CA THR A 98 38.38 -40.92 20.29
C THR A 98 37.05 -41.02 19.54
N ARG A 99 35.93 -41.20 20.24
CA ARG A 99 34.59 -41.26 19.65
C ARG A 99 34.22 -39.99 18.88
N GLN A 100 33.39 -40.14 17.84
CA GLN A 100 32.65 -39.07 17.19
C GLN A 100 31.31 -38.85 17.91
N TYR A 101 31.05 -37.60 18.28
CA TYR A 101 29.82 -37.19 18.97
C TYR A 101 28.78 -36.75 17.95
N THR A 102 27.50 -36.81 18.33
CA THR A 102 26.42 -36.21 17.54
C THR A 102 26.31 -34.71 17.80
N SER A 103 25.60 -33.97 16.94
CA SER A 103 25.43 -32.52 17.12
C SER A 103 24.78 -32.14 18.45
N SER A 104 23.89 -33.00 18.99
CA SER A 104 23.22 -32.78 20.28
C SER A 104 24.13 -33.01 21.50
N GLU A 105 25.29 -33.65 21.30
CA GLU A 105 26.26 -33.95 22.37
C GLU A 105 27.41 -32.92 22.43
N LEU A 106 27.40 -31.92 21.55
CA LEU A 106 28.48 -30.94 21.40
C LEU A 106 27.99 -29.52 21.71
N GLU A 107 28.80 -28.78 22.47
CA GLU A 107 28.65 -27.34 22.70
C GLU A 107 29.62 -26.57 21.79
N PRO A 108 29.15 -25.68 20.91
CA PRO A 108 30.01 -24.86 20.06
C PRO A 108 30.74 -23.79 20.88
N LEU A 109 32.04 -23.65 20.66
CA LEU A 109 32.85 -22.56 21.20
C LEU A 109 32.85 -21.36 20.23
N PRO A 110 33.09 -20.13 20.71
CA PRO A 110 33.19 -18.92 19.87
C PRO A 110 34.53 -18.87 19.09
N VAL A 111 34.99 -20.00 18.55
CA VAL A 111 36.22 -20.14 17.78
C VAL A 111 35.86 -20.70 16.41
N ASN A 112 35.81 -19.82 15.41
CA ASN A 112 35.64 -20.22 14.01
C ASN A 112 36.95 -20.86 13.51
N ILE A 113 36.89 -22.14 13.11
CA ILE A 113 38.08 -22.87 12.69
C ILE A 113 38.56 -22.44 11.29
N LEU A 114 37.68 -21.83 10.48
CA LEU A 114 38.00 -21.40 9.12
C LEU A 114 38.94 -20.18 9.10
N LYS A 115 38.99 -19.41 10.20
CA LYS A 115 39.94 -18.29 10.41
C LYS A 115 41.37 -18.75 10.70
N GLN A 116 41.56 -20.04 10.95
CA GLN A 116 42.87 -20.64 11.16
C GLN A 116 43.42 -20.93 9.76
N ASN A 117 44.65 -20.51 9.45
CA ASN A 117 45.29 -20.52 8.12
C ASN A 117 45.47 -21.93 7.52
N TYR A 118 44.36 -22.63 7.30
CA TYR A 118 44.22 -24.03 6.90
C TYR A 118 42.91 -24.18 6.11
N THR A 119 42.95 -24.85 4.96
CA THR A 119 41.77 -25.09 4.13
C THR A 119 41.02 -26.32 4.61
N TYR A 120 39.78 -26.13 5.06
CA TYR A 120 38.89 -27.23 5.41
C TYR A 120 38.05 -27.68 4.21
N TYR A 121 37.67 -28.95 4.21
CA TYR A 121 36.89 -29.57 3.14
C TYR A 121 35.58 -30.14 3.66
N LEU A 122 34.59 -30.22 2.76
CA LEU A 122 33.26 -30.71 3.04
C LEU A 122 32.91 -31.88 2.12
N ASN A 123 32.36 -32.93 2.71
CA ASN A 123 31.66 -34.01 2.02
C ASN A 123 30.17 -33.61 1.91
N ILE A 124 29.65 -33.58 0.68
CA ILE A 124 28.24 -33.31 0.39
C ILE A 124 27.67 -34.48 -0.41
N ASP A 125 26.61 -35.11 0.08
CA ASP A 125 25.84 -36.09 -0.67
C ASP A 125 24.43 -35.57 -0.93
N PHE A 126 23.99 -35.60 -2.19
CA PHE A 126 22.59 -35.42 -2.58
C PHE A 126 21.91 -36.77 -2.65
N ILE A 127 20.83 -36.92 -1.91
CA ILE A 127 20.11 -38.17 -1.73
C ILE A 127 18.69 -37.95 -2.24
N SER A 128 18.25 -38.81 -3.17
CA SER A 128 16.90 -38.76 -3.71
C SER A 128 15.85 -39.13 -2.66
N PRO A 129 14.57 -38.84 -2.89
CA PRO A 129 13.48 -39.25 -1.99
C PRO A 129 13.42 -40.78 -1.76
N ALA A 130 13.96 -41.56 -2.70
CA ALA A 130 14.07 -43.02 -2.59
C ALA A 130 15.25 -43.50 -1.71
N GLY A 131 16.07 -42.58 -1.18
CA GLY A 131 17.22 -42.88 -0.34
C GLY A 131 18.51 -43.22 -1.10
N ASN A 132 18.54 -43.05 -2.43
CA ASN A 132 19.73 -43.29 -3.24
C ASN A 132 20.62 -42.06 -3.28
N ILE A 133 21.92 -42.23 -3.10
CA ILE A 133 22.89 -41.16 -3.33
C ILE A 133 22.98 -40.92 -4.83
N ILE A 134 22.58 -39.72 -5.27
CA ILE A 134 22.59 -39.29 -6.66
C ILE A 134 23.94 -38.68 -7.01
N GLN A 135 24.47 -37.83 -6.13
CA GLN A 135 25.74 -37.16 -6.34
C GLN A 135 26.48 -37.01 -5.01
N SER A 136 27.77 -37.32 -5.01
CA SER A 136 28.70 -37.00 -3.92
C SER A 136 29.72 -35.97 -4.39
N MET A 137 30.06 -35.03 -3.52
CA MET A 137 31.05 -33.99 -3.81
C MET A 137 31.99 -33.78 -2.64
N PHE A 138 33.24 -33.49 -2.98
CA PHE A 138 34.27 -33.06 -2.04
C PHE A 138 34.72 -31.66 -2.44
N ARG A 139 34.48 -30.65 -1.59
CA ARG A 139 34.71 -29.24 -1.90
C ARG A 139 35.40 -28.51 -0.75
N SER A 140 36.30 -27.59 -1.08
CA SER A 140 36.90 -26.69 -0.10
C SER A 140 35.87 -25.69 0.41
N ILE A 141 35.92 -25.37 1.69
CA ILE A 141 35.08 -24.35 2.31
C ILE A 141 35.76 -22.99 2.13
N HIS A 142 35.08 -22.04 1.49
CA HIS A 142 35.58 -20.67 1.34
C HIS A 142 35.20 -19.85 2.56
N GLU A 143 36.15 -19.13 3.15
CA GLU A 143 35.88 -18.27 4.30
C GLU A 143 35.12 -17.00 3.87
N SER A 144 34.04 -16.67 4.58
CA SER A 144 33.26 -15.44 4.40
C SER A 144 32.95 -14.82 5.76
N SER A 145 33.63 -13.73 6.12
CA SER A 145 33.47 -12.87 7.32
C SER A 145 33.40 -13.58 8.69
N ASN A 146 32.38 -14.40 8.95
CA ASN A 146 32.17 -15.24 10.14
C ASN A 146 31.60 -16.64 9.84
N SER A 147 31.51 -17.04 8.57
CA SER A 147 30.94 -18.30 8.07
C SER A 147 31.81 -18.91 6.96
N GLY A 148 31.48 -20.12 6.55
CA GLY A 148 32.03 -20.77 5.38
C GLY A 148 30.97 -20.87 4.28
N THR A 149 31.36 -20.71 3.03
CA THR A 149 30.47 -20.89 1.88
C THR A 149 31.01 -21.95 0.93
N ILE A 150 30.10 -22.67 0.29
CA ILE A 150 30.39 -23.53 -0.84
C ILE A 150 29.47 -23.16 -1.98
N PHE A 151 30.07 -23.03 -3.16
CA PHE A 151 29.39 -22.70 -4.38
C PHE A 151 29.32 -23.93 -5.29
N ILE A 152 28.13 -24.25 -5.79
CA ILE A 152 27.88 -25.29 -6.79
C ILE A 152 27.40 -24.57 -8.05
N ASP A 153 28.18 -24.70 -9.13
CA ASP A 153 27.88 -24.06 -10.41
C ASP A 153 26.59 -24.59 -11.05
N ASN A 154 26.04 -23.80 -11.96
CA ASN A 154 24.79 -24.06 -12.67
C ASN A 154 24.80 -25.39 -13.46
N GLU A 155 25.91 -25.77 -14.08
CA GLU A 155 26.03 -27.02 -14.85
C GLU A 155 25.95 -28.26 -13.95
N THR A 156 26.63 -28.20 -12.80
CA THR A 156 26.59 -29.25 -11.78
C THR A 156 25.22 -29.32 -11.13
N VAL A 157 24.61 -28.18 -10.81
CA VAL A 157 23.25 -28.10 -10.25
C VAL A 157 22.24 -28.70 -11.22
N LYS A 158 22.32 -28.39 -12.52
CA LYS A 158 21.45 -28.99 -13.54
C LYS A 158 21.47 -30.51 -13.47
N THR A 159 22.66 -31.11 -13.45
CA THR A 159 22.81 -32.57 -13.39
C THR A 159 22.17 -33.15 -12.13
N ILE A 160 22.44 -32.53 -10.97
CA ILE A 160 21.89 -32.96 -9.68
C ILE A 160 20.36 -32.88 -9.68
N ILE A 161 19.81 -31.76 -10.13
CA ILE A 161 18.38 -31.48 -10.06
C ILE A 161 17.59 -32.33 -11.06
N ASP A 162 18.14 -32.57 -12.26
CA ASP A 162 17.54 -33.45 -13.27
C ASP A 162 17.43 -34.89 -12.75
N ASP A 163 18.41 -35.37 -11.98
CA ASP A 163 18.41 -36.72 -11.39
C ASP A 163 17.58 -36.83 -10.10
N LEU A 164 17.46 -35.75 -9.30
CA LEU A 164 16.63 -35.72 -8.10
C LEU A 164 15.13 -35.64 -8.41
N GLY A 165 14.79 -34.89 -9.47
CA GLY A 165 13.41 -34.58 -9.82
C GLY A 165 12.71 -33.63 -8.83
N PRO A 166 11.48 -33.19 -9.12
CA PRO A 166 10.71 -32.33 -8.23
C PRO A 166 10.28 -33.08 -6.96
N GLY A 167 10.37 -32.42 -5.80
CA GLY A 167 10.01 -32.97 -4.50
C GLY A 167 11.03 -32.67 -3.40
N ILE A 168 10.87 -33.32 -2.24
CA ILE A 168 11.77 -33.15 -1.09
C ILE A 168 12.86 -34.21 -1.14
N SER A 169 14.07 -33.77 -1.47
CA SER A 169 15.30 -34.53 -1.43
C SER A 169 16.09 -34.21 -0.17
N THR A 170 17.20 -34.91 0.04
CA THR A 170 18.04 -34.74 1.24
C THR A 170 19.48 -34.41 0.86
N ILE A 171 20.04 -33.39 1.50
CA ILE A 171 21.48 -33.09 1.44
C ILE A 171 22.10 -33.57 2.74
N ARG A 172 23.12 -34.43 2.63
CA ARG A 172 23.96 -34.85 3.73
C ARG A 172 25.27 -34.06 3.70
N ILE A 173 25.61 -33.43 4.81
CA ILE A 173 26.76 -32.56 4.90
C ILE A 173 27.67 -32.96 6.07
N GLN A 174 28.97 -33.05 5.83
CA GLN A 174 29.97 -33.32 6.86
C GLN A 174 31.31 -32.61 6.57
N VAL A 175 31.86 -31.91 7.55
CA VAL A 175 33.24 -31.39 7.47
C VAL A 175 34.20 -32.54 7.64
N ALA A 176 35.12 -32.68 6.69
CA ALA A 176 36.11 -33.74 6.68
C ALA A 176 37.10 -33.59 7.84
N GLU A 177 37.66 -34.73 8.26
CA GLU A 177 38.70 -34.76 9.29
C GLU A 177 39.96 -34.02 8.84
N SER A 178 40.55 -33.21 9.73
CA SER A 178 41.82 -32.53 9.50
C SER A 178 42.90 -33.05 10.45
N GLU A 179 44.11 -32.50 10.40
CA GLU A 179 45.20 -32.90 11.31
C GLU A 179 44.89 -32.58 12.77
N SER A 180 44.22 -31.44 13.03
CA SER A 180 43.93 -30.94 14.39
C SER A 180 42.53 -31.26 14.88
N TYR A 181 41.60 -31.56 13.98
CA TYR A 181 40.18 -31.74 14.30
C TYR A 181 39.61 -33.03 13.69
N LYS A 182 38.70 -33.67 14.43
CA LYS A 182 37.90 -34.80 13.94
C LYS A 182 36.88 -34.31 12.90
N ALA A 183 36.40 -35.23 12.06
CA ALA A 183 35.24 -34.94 11.20
C ALA A 183 34.06 -34.44 12.04
N SER A 184 33.27 -33.51 11.49
CA SER A 184 32.07 -33.02 12.16
C SER A 184 31.00 -34.11 12.26
N PRO A 185 29.99 -33.93 13.11
CA PRO A 185 28.74 -34.66 12.97
C PRO A 185 28.16 -34.48 11.56
N VAL A 186 27.44 -35.49 11.09
CA VAL A 186 26.70 -35.42 9.83
C VAL A 186 25.43 -34.60 10.05
N VAL A 187 25.25 -33.56 9.25
CA VAL A 187 24.02 -32.76 9.22
C VAL A 187 23.19 -33.17 8.01
N ILE A 188 21.88 -33.35 8.23
CA ILE A 188 20.93 -33.75 7.21
C ILE A 188 19.98 -32.59 7.00
N VAL A 189 19.96 -32.05 5.78
CA VAL A 189 19.16 -30.87 5.42
C VAL A 189 18.18 -31.25 4.30
N PRO A 190 16.88 -30.94 4.41
CA PRO A 190 15.96 -31.10 3.31
C PRO A 190 16.26 -30.10 2.18
N LEU A 191 16.26 -30.60 0.94
CA LEU A 191 16.28 -29.83 -0.29
C LEU A 191 14.94 -29.98 -1.00
N GLU A 192 14.16 -28.91 -1.04
CA GLU A 192 12.90 -28.86 -1.78
C GLU A 192 13.15 -28.41 -3.22
N VAL A 193 12.99 -29.33 -4.17
CA VAL A 193 13.03 -29.03 -5.61
C VAL A 193 11.62 -28.73 -6.07
N VAL A 194 11.38 -27.45 -6.35
CA VAL A 194 10.07 -26.90 -6.61
C VAL A 194 9.82 -26.85 -8.13
N PRO A 195 8.77 -27.50 -8.65
CA PRO A 195 8.43 -27.38 -10.07
C PRO A 195 8.00 -25.95 -10.43
N LYS A 196 8.16 -25.61 -11.72
CA LYS A 196 7.88 -24.28 -12.30
C LYS A 196 6.57 -23.64 -11.79
N ASN A 197 5.50 -24.43 -11.70
CA ASN A 197 4.15 -23.99 -11.32
C ASN A 197 3.71 -24.54 -9.95
N TYR A 198 4.64 -24.76 -9.02
CA TYR A 198 4.28 -25.32 -7.72
C TYR A 198 3.39 -24.37 -6.90
N ILE A 199 2.22 -24.88 -6.52
CA ILE A 199 1.25 -24.18 -5.68
C ILE A 199 1.20 -24.92 -4.35
N ARG A 200 1.65 -24.27 -3.27
CA ARG A 200 1.50 -24.83 -1.92
C ARG A 200 0.13 -24.43 -1.38
N PHE A 201 -0.71 -25.42 -1.08
CA PHE A 201 -2.03 -25.19 -0.46
C PHE A 201 -1.87 -24.33 0.81
N GLY A 202 -2.56 -23.19 0.86
CA GLY A 202 -2.52 -22.24 1.98
C GLY A 202 -1.46 -21.13 1.89
N LYS A 203 -0.63 -21.07 0.83
CA LYS A 203 0.19 -19.88 0.53
C LYS A 203 -0.62 -18.95 -0.37
N LYS A 204 -0.77 -17.66 0.00
CA LYS A 204 -1.36 -16.62 -0.88
C LYS A 204 -0.55 -16.61 -2.19
N ASN A 205 -1.21 -16.85 -3.31
CA ASN A 205 -0.57 -17.29 -4.55
C ASN A 205 -0.76 -16.30 -5.70
N SER A 206 -0.56 -15.02 -5.43
CA SER A 206 -0.43 -13.98 -6.45
C SER A 206 1.06 -13.68 -6.68
N GLU A 207 1.77 -14.55 -7.41
CA GLU A 207 2.91 -14.06 -8.21
C GLU A 207 2.31 -13.64 -9.55
N ILE A 208 1.71 -12.45 -9.56
CA ILE A 208 1.40 -11.74 -10.81
C ILE A 208 2.77 -11.50 -11.45
N SER A 209 3.01 -12.09 -12.61
CA SER A 209 4.16 -11.72 -13.44
C SER A 209 3.88 -10.30 -13.94
N LEU A 210 4.14 -9.30 -13.09
CA LEU A 210 4.20 -7.92 -13.49
C LEU A 210 5.25 -7.85 -14.58
N ILE A 211 4.81 -7.63 -15.80
CA ILE A 211 5.65 -7.01 -16.83
C ILE A 211 6.24 -5.79 -16.15
N ASP A 212 7.55 -5.81 -15.92
CA ASP A 212 8.39 -4.71 -15.43
C ASP A 212 7.62 -3.53 -14.75
N PRO A 213 7.36 -3.60 -13.43
CA PRO A 213 6.59 -2.56 -12.73
C PRO A 213 7.41 -1.28 -12.47
N PHE A 214 8.64 -1.15 -12.98
CA PHE A 214 9.32 0.15 -12.96
C PHE A 214 8.79 1.14 -14.00
N VAL A 215 7.80 0.74 -14.83
CA VAL A 215 6.96 1.67 -15.60
C VAL A 215 5.52 1.16 -15.65
N SER A 216 4.88 1.07 -14.49
CA SER A 216 3.45 1.38 -14.36
C SER A 216 3.13 1.52 -12.88
N SER A 217 2.77 2.71 -12.47
CA SER A 217 2.31 3.04 -11.13
C SER A 217 1.03 2.27 -10.83
N TRP A 218 1.19 1.10 -10.20
CA TRP A 218 0.12 0.31 -9.62
C TRP A 218 0.26 0.39 -8.11
N GLY A 219 -0.38 1.41 -7.54
CA GLY A 219 -0.31 1.77 -6.13
C GLY A 219 -0.13 3.27 -5.95
N SER A 220 -0.78 3.79 -4.91
CA SER A 220 -0.53 5.11 -4.33
C SER A 220 0.97 5.32 -4.17
N SER A 221 1.56 6.22 -4.94
CA SER A 221 2.92 6.67 -4.68
C SER A 221 2.85 7.67 -3.53
N PHE A 222 3.82 7.71 -2.63
CA PHE A 222 3.82 8.66 -1.52
C PHE A 222 5.08 9.51 -1.58
N ASN A 223 4.93 10.82 -1.42
CA ASN A 223 6.03 11.74 -1.20
C ASN A 223 5.94 12.29 0.23
N ASP A 224 6.95 12.04 1.05
CA ASP A 224 7.01 12.47 2.47
C ASP A 224 5.78 12.10 3.33
N GLY A 225 5.06 11.04 2.96
CA GLY A 225 3.87 10.56 3.68
C GLY A 225 2.54 11.08 3.12
N GLU A 226 2.57 11.98 2.14
CA GLU A 226 1.39 12.39 1.36
C GLU A 226 1.27 11.51 0.11
N GLU A 227 0.07 11.02 -0.18
CA GLU A 227 -0.22 10.29 -1.40
C GLU A 227 -0.05 11.22 -2.60
N MET A 228 0.89 10.87 -3.47
CA MET A 228 1.12 11.55 -4.74
C MET A 228 -0.13 11.41 -5.60
N PRO A 229 -0.67 12.53 -6.12
CA PRO A 229 -1.84 12.49 -6.97
C PRO A 229 -1.54 11.69 -8.24
N PHE A 230 -2.25 10.57 -8.39
CA PHE A 230 -2.19 9.69 -9.54
C PHE A 230 -3.37 9.99 -10.47
N GLU A 231 -3.12 10.07 -11.78
CA GLU A 231 -4.20 10.20 -12.76
C GLU A 231 -4.75 8.80 -13.10
N SER A 232 -5.93 8.49 -12.57
CA SER A 232 -6.65 7.30 -13.03
C SER A 232 -7.20 7.51 -14.43
N ASN A 233 -7.02 6.51 -15.28
CA ASN A 233 -7.63 6.47 -16.60
C ASN A 233 -8.93 5.64 -16.65
N TYR A 234 -9.38 5.14 -15.51
CA TYR A 234 -10.52 4.24 -15.44
C TYR A 234 -11.81 4.99 -15.12
N PRO A 235 -12.98 4.45 -15.52
CA PRO A 235 -14.26 5.00 -15.12
C PRO A 235 -14.49 4.87 -13.62
N TYR A 236 -15.05 5.91 -13.01
CA TYR A 236 -15.53 5.94 -11.65
C TYR A 236 -17.03 6.13 -11.61
N LEU A 237 -17.67 5.51 -10.63
CA LEU A 237 -18.99 5.89 -10.19
C LEU A 237 -18.85 6.89 -9.03
N ILE A 238 -19.32 8.12 -9.26
CA ILE A 238 -19.26 9.21 -8.30
C ILE A 238 -20.70 9.59 -7.95
N GLY A 239 -20.98 9.84 -6.67
CA GLY A 239 -22.28 10.31 -6.24
C GLY A 239 -22.27 11.13 -4.96
N SER A 240 -23.36 11.86 -4.74
CA SER A 240 -23.58 12.69 -3.56
C SER A 240 -25.04 12.60 -3.13
N ILE A 241 -25.27 12.25 -1.87
CA ILE A 241 -26.58 11.91 -1.32
C ILE A 241 -26.87 12.79 -0.12
N TRP A 242 -28.09 13.32 -0.05
CA TRP A 242 -28.64 13.96 1.13
C TRP A 242 -29.96 13.32 1.51
N VAL A 243 -30.18 13.15 2.81
CA VAL A 243 -31.44 12.64 3.37
C VAL A 243 -32.12 13.78 4.09
N GLU A 244 -33.33 14.13 3.67
CA GLU A 244 -34.05 15.25 4.27
C GLU A 244 -34.55 14.89 5.68
N PRO A 245 -34.21 15.69 6.71
CA PRO A 245 -34.77 15.49 8.04
C PRO A 245 -36.25 15.85 8.08
N TYR A 246 -37.01 15.08 8.87
CA TYR A 246 -38.43 15.28 9.06
C TYR A 246 -38.73 15.93 10.42
N PHE A 247 -39.41 17.07 10.38
CA PHE A 247 -39.87 17.80 11.56
C PHE A 247 -41.39 17.76 11.67
N ASN A 248 -41.90 17.56 12.89
CA ASN A 248 -43.33 17.67 13.16
C ASN A 248 -43.80 19.13 13.23
N GLU A 249 -45.12 19.35 13.32
CA GLU A 249 -45.72 20.69 13.40
C GLU A 249 -45.24 21.52 14.61
N THR A 250 -44.70 20.87 15.64
CA THR A 250 -44.17 21.50 16.85
C THR A 250 -42.67 21.77 16.79
N GLY A 251 -42.02 21.51 15.65
CA GLY A 251 -40.58 21.74 15.43
C GLY A 251 -39.66 20.65 15.98
N SER A 252 -40.20 19.55 16.50
CA SER A 252 -39.36 18.42 16.93
C SER A 252 -39.01 17.53 15.74
N GLU A 253 -37.71 17.26 15.57
CA GLU A 253 -37.21 16.28 14.62
C GLU A 253 -37.66 14.87 15.01
N LEU A 254 -38.39 14.18 14.12
CA LEU A 254 -38.81 12.78 14.31
C LEU A 254 -37.89 11.78 13.62
N SER A 255 -37.11 12.24 12.65
CA SER A 255 -36.21 11.40 11.84
C SER A 255 -34.85 11.15 12.49
N ASN A 256 -34.62 11.59 13.73
CA ASN A 256 -33.31 11.56 14.38
C ASN A 256 -32.70 10.15 14.52
N GLN A 257 -33.52 9.10 14.49
CA GLN A 257 -33.11 7.70 14.52
C GLN A 257 -33.39 6.96 13.21
N ASP A 258 -33.74 7.68 12.15
CA ASP A 258 -33.89 7.07 10.84
C ASP A 258 -32.52 6.71 10.27
N TYR A 259 -32.46 5.51 9.74
CA TYR A 259 -31.33 4.93 9.04
C TYR A 259 -31.81 4.45 7.69
N ILE A 260 -31.15 4.93 6.65
CA ILE A 260 -31.31 4.41 5.30
C ILE A 260 -30.10 3.53 5.02
N ASN A 261 -30.37 2.27 4.70
CA ASN A 261 -29.36 1.34 4.25
C ASN A 261 -29.11 1.54 2.76
N ILE A 262 -27.87 1.89 2.41
CA ILE A 262 -27.43 2.08 1.04
C ILE A 262 -26.45 0.97 0.68
N ASN A 263 -26.74 0.24 -0.41
CA ASN A 263 -25.83 -0.76 -0.97
C ASN A 263 -25.53 -0.45 -2.43
N LEU A 264 -24.28 -0.68 -2.82
CA LEU A 264 -23.82 -0.67 -4.20
C LEU A 264 -23.33 -2.07 -4.55
N ASP A 265 -24.07 -2.77 -5.38
CA ASP A 265 -23.76 -4.11 -5.86
C ASP A 265 -23.32 -4.08 -7.33
N ALA A 266 -22.41 -4.99 -7.68
CA ALA A 266 -22.03 -5.26 -9.06
C ALA A 266 -22.48 -6.67 -9.46
N THR A 267 -23.21 -6.77 -10.56
CA THR A 267 -23.61 -8.05 -11.16
C THR A 267 -22.80 -8.27 -12.44
N ILE A 268 -21.90 -9.25 -12.42
CA ILE A 268 -21.12 -9.63 -13.60
C ILE A 268 -21.80 -10.75 -14.38
N TYR A 269 -21.70 -10.68 -15.70
CA TYR A 269 -22.16 -11.73 -16.61
C TYR A 269 -20.98 -12.60 -17.03
N ASN A 270 -21.02 -13.88 -16.65
CA ASN A 270 -19.98 -14.84 -16.96
C ASN A 270 -20.15 -15.42 -18.38
N ASP A 271 -19.05 -15.87 -18.99
CA ASP A 271 -19.04 -16.47 -20.32
C ASP A 271 -19.94 -17.71 -20.48
N ASP A 272 -20.27 -18.38 -19.37
CA ASP A 272 -21.15 -19.54 -19.33
C ASP A 272 -22.66 -19.19 -19.27
N GLY A 273 -22.98 -17.89 -19.26
CA GLY A 273 -24.33 -17.35 -19.19
C GLY A 273 -24.90 -17.27 -17.78
N THR A 274 -24.10 -17.56 -16.74
CA THR A 274 -24.47 -17.30 -15.34
C THR A 274 -24.15 -15.87 -14.93
N THR A 275 -24.80 -15.38 -13.88
CA THR A 275 -24.48 -14.09 -13.25
C THR A 275 -23.91 -14.29 -11.85
N SER A 276 -22.99 -13.41 -11.46
CA SER A 276 -22.46 -13.34 -10.09
C SER A 276 -22.63 -11.93 -9.56
N THR A 277 -23.29 -11.79 -8.41
CA THR A 277 -23.48 -10.48 -7.76
C THR A 277 -22.61 -10.39 -6.51
N PHE A 278 -21.92 -9.27 -6.33
CA PHE A 278 -21.11 -8.98 -5.14
C PHE A 278 -21.17 -7.50 -4.78
N PRO A 279 -21.08 -7.16 -3.49
CA PRO A 279 -21.11 -5.77 -3.05
C PRO A 279 -19.79 -5.07 -3.35
N LEU A 280 -19.86 -3.89 -3.98
CA LEU A 280 -18.76 -2.93 -4.06
C LEU A 280 -18.70 -2.09 -2.79
N ARG A 281 -19.86 -1.71 -2.26
CA ARG A 281 -20.05 -1.08 -0.94
C ARG A 281 -21.35 -1.63 -0.35
N SER A 282 -21.35 -1.97 0.94
CA SER A 282 -22.55 -2.54 1.58
C SER A 282 -22.72 -2.06 3.00
N ASN A 283 -23.98 -2.07 3.46
CA ASN A 283 -24.41 -1.72 4.81
C ASN A 283 -24.01 -0.29 5.21
N ILE A 284 -24.06 0.64 4.27
CA ILE A 284 -23.87 2.05 4.60
C ILE A 284 -25.18 2.52 5.24
N MET A 285 -25.12 2.85 6.53
CA MET A 285 -26.27 3.34 7.28
C MET A 285 -26.16 4.85 7.40
N LEU A 286 -27.00 5.56 6.65
CA LEU A 286 -27.01 7.02 6.62
C LEU A 286 -28.20 7.56 7.42
N ARG A 287 -27.95 8.49 8.34
CA ARG A 287 -28.98 9.26 9.04
C ARG A 287 -29.30 10.55 8.29
N PRO A 288 -30.36 11.30 8.68
CA PRO A 288 -30.67 12.59 8.06
C PRO A 288 -29.49 13.56 8.04
N GLY A 289 -29.50 14.44 7.03
CA GLY A 289 -28.36 15.28 6.68
C GLY A 289 -27.96 16.31 7.74
N ASN A 290 -28.84 16.64 8.69
CA ASN A 290 -28.47 17.43 9.88
C ASN A 290 -27.63 16.65 10.90
N ARG A 291 -27.40 15.35 10.71
CA ARG A 291 -26.55 14.51 11.57
C ARG A 291 -25.29 14.06 10.84
N ASP A 292 -25.48 13.38 9.72
CA ASP A 292 -24.37 12.76 8.98
C ASP A 292 -23.91 13.61 7.79
N GLY A 293 -24.67 14.65 7.43
CA GLY A 293 -24.33 15.53 6.33
C GLY A 293 -24.63 14.97 4.94
N ILE A 294 -24.06 15.62 3.94
CA ILE A 294 -24.03 15.10 2.57
C ILE A 294 -23.02 13.96 2.50
N MET A 295 -23.49 12.78 2.14
CA MET A 295 -22.63 11.63 1.88
C MET A 295 -22.10 11.70 0.45
N THR A 296 -20.79 11.83 0.28
CA THR A 296 -20.11 11.65 -1.01
C THR A 296 -19.58 10.22 -1.12
N PHE A 297 -19.57 9.67 -2.33
CA PHE A 297 -18.89 8.41 -2.60
C PHE A 297 -18.26 8.41 -3.98
N GLU A 298 -17.13 7.71 -4.07
CA GLU A 298 -16.39 7.50 -5.29
C GLU A 298 -15.91 6.03 -5.33
N VAL A 299 -16.24 5.33 -6.41
CA VAL A 299 -15.90 3.92 -6.60
C VAL A 299 -15.25 3.75 -7.96
N ALA A 300 -13.96 3.40 -7.96
CA ALA A 300 -13.23 3.11 -9.18
C ALA A 300 -13.69 1.76 -9.75
N LEU A 301 -14.22 1.75 -10.98
CA LEU A 301 -14.59 0.50 -11.66
C LEU A 301 -13.35 -0.23 -12.19
N GLY A 302 -12.25 0.48 -12.27
CA GLY A 302 -10.94 0.00 -12.66
C GLY A 302 -10.28 -0.95 -11.66
N PRO A 303 -9.07 -1.42 -12.00
CA PRO A 303 -8.18 -2.15 -11.10
C PRO A 303 -7.68 -1.36 -9.87
N GLU A 304 -8.06 -0.09 -9.73
CA GLU A 304 -7.82 0.70 -8.51
C GLU A 304 -8.70 0.26 -7.34
N ASP A 305 -9.89 -0.30 -7.62
CA ASP A 305 -10.81 -0.76 -6.57
C ASP A 305 -11.56 -2.02 -7.01
N ALA A 306 -12.52 -1.90 -7.95
CA ALA A 306 -13.48 -2.96 -8.23
C ALA A 306 -13.02 -4.04 -9.24
N PHE A 307 -11.95 -3.81 -10.01
CA PHE A 307 -11.42 -4.74 -11.02
C PHE A 307 -12.46 -5.21 -12.07
N LEU A 308 -13.32 -4.32 -12.55
CA LEU A 308 -14.42 -4.66 -13.48
C LEU A 308 -14.05 -4.53 -14.97
N MET A 309 -12.84 -4.05 -15.27
CA MET A 309 -12.39 -3.83 -16.65
C MET A 309 -12.40 -5.11 -17.49
N GLY A 310 -12.97 -5.04 -18.69
CA GLY A 310 -13.10 -6.17 -19.61
C GLY A 310 -14.27 -7.11 -19.30
N LEU A 311 -15.02 -6.86 -18.23
CA LEU A 311 -16.22 -7.62 -17.88
C LEU A 311 -17.48 -6.89 -18.35
N GLN A 312 -18.53 -7.65 -18.65
CA GLN A 312 -19.88 -7.09 -18.73
C GLN A 312 -20.46 -7.07 -17.32
N VAL A 313 -20.82 -5.87 -16.84
CA VAL A 313 -21.27 -5.64 -15.47
C VAL A 313 -22.44 -4.67 -15.46
N ASP A 314 -23.38 -4.93 -14.55
CA ASP A 314 -24.41 -3.97 -14.17
C ASP A 314 -24.16 -3.52 -12.74
N LEU A 315 -24.34 -2.22 -12.46
CA LEU A 315 -24.19 -1.65 -11.12
C LEU A 315 -25.57 -1.33 -10.56
N ASN A 316 -25.85 -1.75 -9.33
CA ASN A 316 -27.12 -1.48 -8.68
C ASN A 316 -26.90 -0.71 -7.38
N ILE A 317 -27.48 0.48 -7.27
CA ILE A 317 -27.51 1.28 -6.04
C ILE A 317 -28.91 1.10 -5.43
N SER A 318 -28.99 0.59 -4.22
CA SER A 318 -30.26 0.38 -3.50
C SER A 318 -30.34 1.24 -2.24
N PHE A 319 -31.56 1.68 -1.92
CA PHE A 319 -31.92 2.48 -0.76
C PHE A 319 -33.04 1.75 -0.02
N ASN A 320 -32.83 1.42 1.26
CA ASN A 320 -33.80 0.64 2.03
C ASN A 320 -34.03 1.25 3.42
N ILE A 321 -35.31 1.36 3.82
CA ILE A 321 -35.76 1.94 5.10
C ILE A 321 -36.36 0.91 6.06
N ASP A 322 -36.24 -0.40 5.77
CA ASP A 322 -36.87 -1.48 6.54
C ASP A 322 -36.52 -1.46 8.03
N PHE A 323 -35.35 -0.94 8.40
CA PHE A 323 -34.95 -0.80 9.80
C PHE A 323 -35.91 0.10 10.60
N ASN A 324 -36.50 1.11 9.97
CA ASN A 324 -37.37 2.11 10.60
C ASN A 324 -38.80 2.08 10.04
N ALA A 325 -39.12 1.15 9.14
CA ALA A 325 -40.40 1.13 8.42
C ALA A 325 -41.60 1.15 9.37
N ASP A 326 -41.61 0.35 10.44
CA ASP A 326 -42.74 0.34 11.39
C ASP A 326 -43.01 1.75 11.96
N GLN A 327 -41.96 2.48 12.36
CA GLN A 327 -42.11 3.83 12.93
C GLN A 327 -42.53 4.85 11.86
N ILE A 328 -41.93 4.80 10.67
CA ILE A 328 -42.25 5.68 9.54
C ILE A 328 -43.74 5.58 9.17
N TYR A 329 -44.28 4.36 9.12
CA TYR A 329 -45.67 4.11 8.76
C TYR A 329 -46.64 4.41 9.92
N GLU A 330 -46.26 4.17 11.17
CA GLU A 330 -47.05 4.59 12.33
C GLU A 330 -47.17 6.12 12.40
N GLU A 331 -46.10 6.83 12.07
CA GLU A 331 -46.03 8.31 12.04
C GLU A 331 -46.60 8.92 10.74
N GLN A 332 -47.01 8.09 9.78
CA GLN A 332 -47.58 8.50 8.49
C GLN A 332 -46.71 9.51 7.73
N ARG A 333 -45.42 9.26 7.68
CA ARG A 333 -44.45 10.13 7.01
C ARG A 333 -43.70 9.40 5.90
N ASP A 334 -43.06 10.19 5.06
CA ASP A 334 -42.16 9.74 4.01
C ASP A 334 -40.73 10.19 4.33
N ILE A 335 -39.77 9.51 3.71
CA ILE A 335 -38.36 9.83 3.69
C ILE A 335 -38.02 10.30 2.29
N ASP A 336 -37.49 11.52 2.20
CA ASP A 336 -37.01 12.11 0.96
C ASP A 336 -35.48 12.02 0.90
N ILE A 337 -34.97 11.40 -0.16
CA ILE A 337 -33.54 11.24 -0.42
C ILE A 337 -33.23 11.97 -1.73
N TYR A 338 -32.34 12.97 -1.65
CA TYR A 338 -31.88 13.71 -2.81
C TYR A 338 -30.54 13.16 -3.31
N LEU A 339 -30.51 12.78 -4.58
CA LEU A 339 -29.30 12.45 -5.34
C LEU A 339 -28.78 13.71 -6.03
N LEU A 340 -27.86 14.40 -5.36
CA LEU A 340 -27.28 15.66 -5.80
C LEU A 340 -26.29 15.45 -6.95
N ASP A 341 -25.60 14.32 -6.93
CA ASP A 341 -24.74 13.86 -8.02
C ASP A 341 -24.85 12.34 -8.14
N LEU A 342 -24.81 11.86 -9.38
CA LEU A 342 -24.63 10.46 -9.73
C LEU A 342 -24.13 10.42 -11.17
N ARG A 343 -22.86 10.05 -11.35
CA ARG A 343 -22.22 10.07 -12.66
C ARG A 343 -21.19 8.98 -12.85
N LEU A 344 -21.02 8.60 -14.11
CA LEU A 344 -19.91 7.79 -14.59
C LEU A 344 -18.90 8.69 -15.28
N GLU A 345 -17.72 8.79 -14.70
CA GLU A 345 -16.67 9.70 -15.16
C GLU A 345 -15.35 8.97 -15.32
N ALA A 346 -14.75 9.08 -16.50
CA ALA A 346 -13.38 8.66 -16.72
C ALA A 346 -12.44 9.84 -16.51
N ASN A 347 -11.28 9.56 -15.93
CA ASN A 347 -10.25 10.56 -15.61
C ASN A 347 -10.74 11.69 -14.68
N PRO A 348 -11.42 11.38 -13.55
CA PRO A 348 -11.98 12.40 -12.67
C PRO A 348 -10.91 13.29 -12.03
N SER A 349 -9.68 12.77 -11.85
CA SER A 349 -8.52 13.48 -11.32
C SER A 349 -7.81 14.39 -12.34
N SER A 350 -8.24 14.36 -13.61
CA SER A 350 -7.65 15.14 -14.70
C SER A 350 -8.35 16.49 -14.87
N ASN A 351 -7.72 17.42 -15.59
CA ASN A 351 -8.36 18.69 -15.96
C ASN A 351 -9.30 18.56 -17.18
N ASP A 352 -9.45 17.36 -17.75
CA ASP A 352 -10.37 17.06 -18.85
C ASP A 352 -11.18 15.77 -18.54
N PRO A 353 -11.99 15.77 -17.47
CA PRO A 353 -12.79 14.61 -17.10
C PRO A 353 -13.82 14.31 -18.19
N ILE A 354 -14.02 13.01 -18.46
CA ILE A 354 -14.96 12.55 -19.48
C ILE A 354 -16.14 11.88 -18.78
N THR A 355 -17.16 12.68 -18.53
CA THR A 355 -18.45 12.18 -18.05
C THR A 355 -19.15 11.42 -19.18
N THR A 356 -19.33 10.12 -19.00
CA THR A 356 -19.99 9.23 -19.97
C THR A 356 -21.51 9.20 -19.79
N TRP A 357 -21.95 9.32 -18.53
CA TRP A 357 -23.34 9.48 -18.16
C TRP A 357 -23.41 10.24 -16.84
N SER A 358 -24.42 11.09 -16.66
CA SER A 358 -24.71 11.75 -15.39
C SER A 358 -26.18 12.02 -15.25
N ILE A 359 -26.73 11.84 -14.04
CA ILE A 359 -28.10 12.29 -13.73
C ILE A 359 -28.27 13.78 -14.01
N TYR A 360 -27.21 14.56 -13.80
CA TYR A 360 -27.17 16.00 -14.04
C TYR A 360 -27.58 16.38 -15.46
N ARG A 361 -27.08 15.68 -16.48
CA ARG A 361 -27.36 16.02 -17.89
C ARG A 361 -28.40 15.13 -18.53
N ASP A 362 -28.40 13.87 -18.15
CA ASP A 362 -29.06 12.80 -18.89
C ASP A 362 -30.31 12.28 -18.16
N GLU A 363 -30.62 12.79 -16.97
CA GLU A 363 -31.66 12.25 -16.11
C GLU A 363 -31.40 10.74 -15.85
N PHE A 364 -32.46 9.94 -15.76
CA PHE A 364 -32.38 8.48 -15.82
C PHE A 364 -32.46 7.95 -17.27
N ILE A 365 -31.93 8.70 -18.26
CA ILE A 365 -31.98 8.34 -19.68
C ILE A 365 -30.57 8.42 -20.28
N GLY A 366 -29.87 7.28 -20.37
CA GLY A 366 -28.52 7.22 -20.94
C GLY A 366 -28.49 6.98 -22.45
N SER A 367 -27.63 7.70 -23.19
CA SER A 367 -27.36 7.44 -24.62
C SER A 367 -26.34 6.31 -24.86
N GLY A 368 -25.66 5.85 -23.80
CA GLY A 368 -24.63 4.79 -23.85
C GLY A 368 -24.75 3.71 -22.76
N ILE A 369 -25.65 3.87 -21.80
CA ILE A 369 -26.00 2.88 -20.78
C ILE A 369 -27.51 2.85 -20.62
N THR A 370 -28.06 1.74 -20.14
CA THR A 370 -29.47 1.69 -19.73
C THR A 370 -29.54 1.96 -18.23
N VAL A 371 -30.47 2.82 -17.84
CA VAL A 371 -30.69 3.18 -16.43
C VAL A 371 -32.12 2.78 -16.09
N ASP A 372 -32.25 1.75 -15.27
CA ASP A 372 -33.54 1.28 -14.77
C ASP A 372 -33.70 1.79 -13.33
N THR A 373 -34.86 2.39 -13.04
CA THR A 373 -35.16 2.95 -11.73
C THR A 373 -36.47 2.40 -11.18
N VAL A 374 -36.60 2.40 -9.85
CA VAL A 374 -37.81 2.00 -9.16
C VAL A 374 -38.32 3.18 -8.35
N GLN A 375 -39.31 3.90 -8.89
CA GLN A 375 -39.96 5.05 -8.23
C GLN A 375 -39.07 6.27 -7.99
N ASP A 376 -37.97 6.40 -8.74
CA ASP A 376 -37.11 7.57 -8.68
C ASP A 376 -37.53 8.61 -9.71
N THR A 377 -37.52 9.88 -9.30
CA THR A 377 -37.84 11.01 -10.17
C THR A 377 -36.66 11.95 -10.33
N THR A 378 -36.66 12.71 -11.42
CA THR A 378 -35.69 13.77 -11.68
C THR A 378 -36.38 15.13 -11.59
N ASN A 379 -35.70 16.08 -10.93
CA ASN A 379 -36.15 17.45 -10.80
C ASN A 379 -35.08 18.42 -11.30
N SER A 380 -35.47 19.64 -11.62
CA SER A 380 -34.57 20.70 -12.10
C SER A 380 -34.79 22.00 -11.31
N GLY A 381 -33.91 22.97 -11.52
CA GLY A 381 -34.00 24.29 -10.90
C GLY A 381 -33.17 24.43 -9.62
N ILE A 382 -33.74 25.08 -8.61
CA ILE A 382 -33.06 25.41 -7.35
C ILE A 382 -33.52 24.45 -6.26
N LEU A 383 -32.57 23.81 -5.59
CA LEU A 383 -32.79 22.98 -4.42
C LEU A 383 -32.13 23.64 -3.22
N TYR A 384 -32.84 23.68 -2.09
CA TYR A 384 -32.29 24.15 -0.82
C TYR A 384 -32.21 22.96 0.14
N LEU A 385 -31.02 22.73 0.69
CA LEU A 385 -30.81 21.76 1.76
C LEU A 385 -30.60 22.55 3.05
N GLY A 386 -31.41 22.25 4.06
CA GLY A 386 -31.46 23.04 5.28
C GLY A 386 -32.29 24.33 5.16
N GLY A 387 -32.61 24.89 6.31
CA GLY A 387 -33.49 26.04 6.44
C GLY A 387 -34.12 26.08 7.82
N THR A 388 -35.29 26.72 7.90
CA THR A 388 -36.07 26.80 9.13
C THR A 388 -37.37 26.02 8.93
N GLN A 389 -37.60 24.98 9.72
CA GLN A 389 -38.84 24.21 9.70
C GLN A 389 -39.39 24.05 11.11
N GLY A 390 -40.68 24.32 11.31
CA GLY A 390 -41.31 24.26 12.63
C GLY A 390 -40.70 25.22 13.68
N GLY A 391 -39.90 26.21 13.25
CA GLY A 391 -39.19 27.15 14.13
C GLY A 391 -37.76 26.73 14.49
N GLU A 392 -37.30 25.56 14.05
CA GLU A 392 -35.94 25.09 14.22
C GLU A 392 -35.12 25.31 12.95
N ASP A 393 -33.91 25.83 13.10
CA ASP A 393 -32.93 25.92 12.03
C ASP A 393 -32.14 24.61 11.92
N TYR A 394 -32.10 24.05 10.71
CA TYR A 394 -31.42 22.80 10.39
C TYR A 394 -30.62 22.92 9.08
N GLY A 395 -29.67 22.03 8.89
CA GLY A 395 -28.81 22.01 7.71
C GLY A 395 -27.55 21.18 7.96
N GLN A 396 -26.52 21.36 7.15
CA GLN A 396 -25.26 20.67 7.33
C GLN A 396 -24.56 21.18 8.59
N GLU A 397 -24.38 20.33 9.59
CA GLU A 397 -23.65 20.63 10.81
C GLU A 397 -22.15 20.38 10.61
N ILE A 398 -21.31 21.33 11.03
CA ILE A 398 -19.85 21.19 11.04
C ILE A 398 -19.33 21.66 12.39
N ALA A 399 -18.60 20.78 13.07
CA ALA A 399 -18.02 21.03 14.38
C ALA A 399 -16.59 21.60 14.28
N PHE A 400 -16.29 22.54 15.17
CA PHE A 400 -15.00 23.21 15.29
C PHE A 400 -14.58 23.26 16.76
N LEU A 401 -13.26 23.24 17.00
CA LEU A 401 -12.70 23.49 18.32
C LEU A 401 -12.43 24.98 18.49
N PHE A 402 -13.00 25.60 19.53
CA PHE A 402 -12.78 27.02 19.80
C PHE A 402 -11.44 27.28 20.50
N ASP A 403 -10.70 28.26 19.98
CA ASP A 403 -9.45 28.80 20.52
C ASP A 403 -9.52 30.33 20.53
N ASN A 404 -9.23 30.97 21.67
CA ASN A 404 -9.21 32.42 21.84
C ASN A 404 -8.19 33.16 20.94
N SER A 405 -7.28 32.43 20.27
CA SER A 405 -6.36 32.98 19.27
C SER A 405 -6.94 33.02 17.85
N THR A 406 -8.05 32.33 17.60
CA THR A 406 -8.72 32.22 16.30
C THR A 406 -10.15 32.74 16.38
N TRP A 407 -10.47 33.71 15.53
CA TRP A 407 -11.77 34.39 15.53
C TRP A 407 -12.63 34.05 14.32
N GLU A 408 -11.99 33.63 13.22
CA GLU A 408 -12.65 33.21 11.98
C GLU A 408 -12.67 31.69 11.87
N TYR A 409 -13.83 31.12 11.59
CA TYR A 409 -14.02 29.68 11.40
C TYR A 409 -14.92 29.45 10.18
N GLY A 410 -14.69 28.37 9.45
CA GLY A 410 -15.50 28.00 8.31
C GLY A 410 -14.91 26.82 7.56
N ILE A 411 -15.42 26.57 6.35
CA ILE A 411 -15.03 25.40 5.57
C ILE A 411 -13.70 25.68 4.88
N GLU A 412 -12.77 24.73 4.98
CA GLU A 412 -11.46 24.82 4.33
C GLU A 412 -11.57 24.83 2.81
N ALA A 413 -10.62 25.49 2.15
CA ALA A 413 -10.66 25.76 0.71
C ALA A 413 -10.64 24.49 -0.17
N ASP A 414 -10.05 23.42 0.34
CA ASP A 414 -9.88 22.12 -0.29
C ASP A 414 -10.96 21.09 0.13
N SER A 415 -11.91 21.49 0.96
CA SER A 415 -13.00 20.60 1.40
C SER A 415 -13.87 20.14 0.23
N GLU A 416 -14.16 18.83 0.17
CA GLU A 416 -15.07 18.23 -0.81
C GLU A 416 -16.46 18.88 -0.81
N LEU A 417 -16.91 19.36 0.35
CA LEU A 417 -18.21 20.02 0.51
C LEU A 417 -18.32 21.29 -0.35
N LEU A 418 -17.21 22.02 -0.57
CA LEU A 418 -17.20 23.21 -1.43
C LEU A 418 -17.15 22.87 -2.93
N ASN A 419 -16.82 21.62 -3.26
CA ASN A 419 -16.65 21.14 -4.64
C ASN A 419 -17.86 20.33 -5.14
N LEU A 420 -18.96 20.29 -4.38
CA LEU A 420 -20.17 19.59 -4.77
C LEU A 420 -20.78 20.14 -6.06
N LEU A 421 -21.28 19.25 -6.90
CA LEU A 421 -21.87 19.60 -8.18
C LEU A 421 -23.05 20.55 -8.00
N ALA A 422 -23.05 21.64 -8.77
CA ALA A 422 -24.10 22.67 -8.78
C ALA A 422 -24.33 23.42 -7.45
N LEU A 423 -23.45 23.31 -6.47
CA LEU A 423 -23.48 24.13 -5.26
C LEU A 423 -23.21 25.60 -5.62
N ASP A 424 -24.18 26.47 -5.34
CA ASP A 424 -24.18 27.88 -5.74
C ASP A 424 -24.01 28.82 -4.54
N THR A 425 -24.52 28.45 -3.36
CA THR A 425 -24.43 29.29 -2.16
C THR A 425 -24.39 28.46 -0.89
N ILE A 426 -23.58 28.89 0.07
CA ILE A 426 -23.52 28.39 1.44
C ILE A 426 -23.83 29.55 2.38
N ILE A 427 -24.66 29.32 3.39
CA ILE A 427 -25.05 30.35 4.37
C ILE A 427 -25.04 29.72 5.77
N ALA A 428 -24.32 30.31 6.72
CA ALA A 428 -24.42 29.92 8.12
C ALA A 428 -25.76 30.40 8.70
N LEU A 429 -26.55 29.47 9.23
CA LEU A 429 -27.84 29.76 9.87
C LEU A 429 -27.69 29.94 11.38
N LYS A 430 -26.99 29.00 12.02
CA LYS A 430 -26.96 28.85 13.48
C LYS A 430 -25.55 28.51 13.94
N VAL A 431 -25.19 28.98 15.13
CA VAL A 431 -23.95 28.61 15.82
C VAL A 431 -24.32 28.18 17.24
N THR A 432 -24.04 26.93 17.60
CA THR A 432 -24.28 26.37 18.93
C THR A 432 -22.96 25.87 19.52
N GLY A 433 -22.75 26.02 20.82
CA GLY A 433 -21.53 25.55 21.47
C GLY A 433 -21.63 25.60 22.98
N ILE A 434 -20.52 25.38 23.68
CA ILE A 434 -20.50 25.40 25.14
C ILE A 434 -20.06 26.77 25.63
N LYS A 435 -20.81 27.34 26.58
CA LYS A 435 -20.47 28.57 27.26
C LYS A 435 -20.81 28.47 28.75
N ASP A 436 -19.87 28.85 29.60
CA ASP A 436 -19.98 28.73 31.06
C ASP A 436 -20.35 27.30 31.51
N GLY A 437 -19.96 26.29 30.73
CA GLY A 437 -20.25 24.86 30.96
C GLY A 437 -21.61 24.35 30.47
N ASP A 438 -22.46 25.18 29.87
CA ASP A 438 -23.77 24.79 29.33
C ASP A 438 -23.85 25.02 27.81
N GLU A 439 -24.75 24.31 27.12
CA GLU A 439 -25.02 24.53 25.70
C GLU A 439 -25.68 25.91 25.49
N TYR A 440 -25.14 26.68 24.54
CA TYR A 440 -25.55 28.04 24.24
C TYR A 440 -25.61 28.26 22.74
N GLU A 441 -26.70 28.88 22.29
CA GLU A 441 -26.87 29.33 20.90
C GLU A 441 -26.40 30.79 20.77
N PHE A 442 -25.41 31.01 19.91
CA PHE A 442 -24.80 32.32 19.70
C PHE A 442 -25.61 33.15 18.71
N ILE A 443 -25.86 34.41 19.06
CA ILE A 443 -26.77 35.28 18.31
C ILE A 443 -26.03 35.96 17.16
N GLN A 444 -26.47 35.73 15.92
CA GLN A 444 -25.92 36.40 14.74
C GLN A 444 -26.06 37.93 14.84
N GLY A 445 -25.02 38.65 14.41
CA GLY A 445 -24.93 40.12 14.47
C GLY A 445 -24.53 40.67 15.84
N THR A 446 -24.55 39.85 16.90
CA THR A 446 -24.09 40.24 18.24
C THR A 446 -22.88 39.43 18.67
N ASP A 447 -22.99 38.11 18.64
CA ASP A 447 -21.97 37.18 19.08
C ASP A 447 -21.04 36.76 17.92
N TRP A 448 -21.59 36.63 16.71
CA TRP A 448 -20.84 36.31 15.49
C TRP A 448 -21.44 36.99 14.26
N ILE A 449 -20.67 37.12 13.19
CA ILE A 449 -21.09 37.65 11.88
C ILE A 449 -20.57 36.77 10.75
N MET A 450 -21.09 36.95 9.53
CA MET A 450 -20.49 36.41 8.30
C MET A 450 -19.76 37.56 7.57
N PRO A 451 -18.47 37.80 7.85
CA PRO A 451 -17.80 39.05 7.47
C PRO A 451 -17.69 39.26 5.96
N TYR A 452 -17.67 38.18 5.18
CA TYR A 452 -17.47 38.21 3.73
C TYR A 452 -18.77 37.94 2.94
N TYR A 453 -19.85 37.53 3.60
CA TYR A 453 -21.09 37.17 2.92
C TYR A 453 -21.95 38.41 2.57
N PRO A 454 -22.55 38.49 1.38
CA PRO A 454 -22.37 37.62 0.22
C PRO A 454 -21.18 38.07 -0.65
N SER A 455 -20.22 37.18 -0.87
CA SER A 455 -19.06 37.39 -1.74
C SER A 455 -19.22 36.71 -3.11
N GLY A 456 -20.03 35.65 -3.19
CA GLY A 456 -20.11 34.78 -4.37
C GLY A 456 -18.95 33.78 -4.47
N ILE A 457 -18.10 33.70 -3.45
CA ILE A 457 -17.03 32.70 -3.33
C ILE A 457 -17.42 31.77 -2.17
N LEU A 458 -17.70 30.49 -2.47
CA LEU A 458 -18.25 29.53 -1.51
C LEU A 458 -17.46 29.46 -0.18
N ARG A 459 -16.13 29.45 -0.25
CA ARG A 459 -15.25 29.48 0.93
C ARG A 459 -15.52 30.71 1.80
N ASN A 460 -15.47 31.90 1.21
CA ASN A 460 -15.66 33.16 1.93
C ASN A 460 -17.08 33.25 2.51
N ASP A 461 -18.07 32.74 1.77
CA ASP A 461 -19.47 32.69 2.18
C ASP A 461 -19.73 31.65 3.29
N SER A 462 -18.80 30.72 3.53
CA SER A 462 -18.88 29.77 4.67
C SER A 462 -18.26 30.31 5.97
N LEU A 463 -17.48 31.38 5.91
CA LEU A 463 -16.75 31.89 7.07
C LEU A 463 -17.68 32.67 8.02
N ILE A 464 -17.55 32.36 9.31
CA ILE A 464 -18.06 33.18 10.41
C ILE A 464 -16.89 33.85 11.13
N GLU A 465 -17.15 35.01 11.76
CA GLU A 465 -16.24 35.67 12.68
C GLU A 465 -16.95 35.90 14.01
N PHE A 466 -16.35 35.46 15.11
CA PHE A 466 -16.84 35.82 16.45
C PHE A 466 -16.52 37.28 16.73
N SER A 467 -17.56 38.07 16.99
CA SER A 467 -17.48 39.53 17.12
C SER A 467 -17.98 40.07 18.47
N GLY A 468 -18.56 39.21 19.31
CA GLY A 468 -19.20 39.58 20.57
C GLY A 468 -18.37 39.32 21.82
N SER A 469 -18.94 39.67 22.97
CA SER A 469 -18.38 39.32 24.29
C SER A 469 -18.77 37.91 24.75
N ASN A 470 -19.79 37.31 24.12
CA ASN A 470 -20.17 35.94 24.38
C ASN A 470 -19.42 35.05 23.39
N LEU A 471 -18.51 34.25 23.92
CA LEU A 471 -17.68 33.33 23.17
C LEU A 471 -17.86 31.93 23.72
N PRO A 472 -17.60 30.89 22.92
CA PRO A 472 -17.47 29.54 23.45
C PRO A 472 -16.37 29.46 24.52
N ASP A 473 -16.50 28.50 25.42
CA ASP A 473 -15.45 28.22 26.40
C ASP A 473 -14.18 27.73 25.69
N GLU A 474 -13.02 28.19 26.14
CA GLU A 474 -11.72 27.81 25.56
C GLU A 474 -11.55 26.29 25.50
N GLY A 475 -11.22 25.77 24.31
CA GLY A 475 -11.00 24.34 24.08
C GLY A 475 -12.27 23.50 24.07
N THR A 476 -13.46 24.12 23.92
CA THR A 476 -14.72 23.41 23.72
C THR A 476 -15.12 23.37 22.25
N GLU A 477 -15.93 22.37 21.91
CA GLU A 477 -16.49 22.22 20.57
C GLU A 477 -17.71 23.14 20.39
N PHE A 478 -17.82 23.75 19.22
CA PHE A 478 -19.02 24.43 18.76
C PHE A 478 -19.34 24.00 17.33
N THR A 479 -20.60 24.07 16.95
CA THR A 479 -21.13 23.63 15.67
C THR A 479 -21.69 24.83 14.90
N ILE A 480 -21.39 24.89 13.61
CA ILE A 480 -22.02 25.80 12.66
C ILE A 480 -22.99 24.99 11.80
N THR A 481 -24.24 25.42 11.73
CA THR A 481 -25.27 24.81 10.86
C THR A 481 -25.38 25.61 9.57
N TYR A 482 -25.15 24.97 8.43
CA TYR A 482 -25.15 25.60 7.12
C TYR A 482 -26.38 25.24 6.29
N LYS A 483 -26.97 26.26 5.67
CA LYS A 483 -27.91 26.11 4.56
C LYS A 483 -27.16 26.09 3.24
N LEU A 484 -27.47 25.10 2.41
CA LEU A 484 -26.88 24.91 1.10
C LEU A 484 -27.91 25.18 0.02
N LYS A 485 -27.51 25.91 -1.02
CA LYS A 485 -28.34 26.17 -2.20
C LYS A 485 -27.65 25.57 -3.43
N PHE A 486 -28.33 24.62 -4.04
CA PHE A 486 -27.92 24.03 -5.31
C PHE A 486 -28.71 24.65 -6.45
N ASN A 487 -28.03 24.98 -7.54
CA ASN A 487 -28.62 25.58 -8.73
C ASN A 487 -28.30 24.73 -9.96
N PHE A 488 -29.16 23.76 -10.24
CA PHE A 488 -29.06 22.89 -11.40
C PHE A 488 -29.47 23.63 -12.69
N GLY A 489 -30.28 24.68 -12.57
CA GLY A 489 -30.84 25.40 -13.72
C GLY A 489 -31.97 24.61 -14.41
N ALA A 490 -32.44 25.10 -15.56
CA ALA A 490 -33.65 24.57 -16.20
C ALA A 490 -33.43 23.31 -17.05
N ASN A 491 -32.17 22.99 -17.39
CA ASN A 491 -31.81 21.91 -18.31
C ASN A 491 -30.88 20.87 -17.66
N ASN A 492 -30.67 20.95 -16.35
CA ASN A 492 -29.93 19.95 -15.61
C ASN A 492 -30.72 19.53 -14.38
N TYR A 493 -30.38 18.38 -13.82
CA TYR A 493 -31.27 17.65 -12.94
C TYR A 493 -30.56 17.10 -11.70
N TYR A 494 -31.36 16.81 -10.68
CA TYR A 494 -31.02 15.99 -9.53
C TYR A 494 -32.08 14.91 -9.34
N GLY A 495 -31.74 13.83 -8.65
CA GLY A 495 -32.67 12.75 -8.36
C GLY A 495 -33.38 12.97 -7.03
N GLU A 496 -34.63 12.53 -6.96
CA GLU A 496 -35.44 12.47 -5.74
C GLU A 496 -36.03 11.07 -5.61
N ILE A 497 -35.75 10.45 -4.48
CA ILE A 497 -36.29 9.15 -4.06
C ILE A 497 -37.17 9.40 -2.85
N ASN A 498 -38.43 8.99 -2.95
CA ASN A 498 -39.39 9.07 -1.86
C ASN A 498 -39.70 7.65 -1.40
N LEU A 499 -39.59 7.36 -0.10
CA LEU A 499 -39.90 6.05 0.50
C LEU A 499 -40.78 6.25 1.72
N GLY A 500 -41.76 5.37 1.95
CA GLY A 500 -42.57 5.39 3.17
C GLY A 500 -44.07 5.35 2.93
N TYR A 501 -44.81 6.01 3.82
CA TYR A 501 -46.24 5.81 3.98
C TYR A 501 -47.08 6.17 2.74
N SER A 502 -46.77 7.26 2.05
CA SER A 502 -47.59 7.77 0.94
C SER A 502 -47.55 6.87 -0.30
N ASN A 503 -46.46 6.13 -0.47
CA ASN A 503 -46.21 5.31 -1.66
C ASN A 503 -46.14 3.80 -1.37
N ASP A 504 -46.12 3.40 -0.10
CA ASP A 504 -46.07 2.00 0.38
C ASP A 504 -44.79 1.26 -0.08
N TYR A 505 -43.69 2.00 -0.29
CA TYR A 505 -42.39 1.45 -0.66
C TYR A 505 -41.37 1.62 0.45
N ASN A 506 -40.68 0.52 0.78
CA ASN A 506 -39.56 0.52 1.72
C ASN A 506 -38.18 0.48 1.04
N GLU A 507 -38.17 0.24 -0.27
CA GLU A 507 -36.94 0.07 -1.05
C GLU A 507 -37.07 0.74 -2.42
N SER A 508 -36.00 1.40 -2.84
CA SER A 508 -35.79 1.88 -4.21
C SER A 508 -34.41 1.40 -4.71
N SER A 509 -34.24 1.32 -6.03
CA SER A 509 -32.99 0.96 -6.66
C SER A 509 -32.79 1.64 -8.01
N ILE A 510 -31.54 2.02 -8.28
CA ILE A 510 -31.05 2.53 -9.56
C ILE A 510 -30.06 1.52 -10.12
N GLU A 511 -30.44 0.86 -11.21
CA GLU A 511 -29.60 -0.09 -11.93
C GLU A 511 -29.00 0.58 -13.18
N LEU A 512 -27.68 0.63 -13.24
CA LEU A 512 -26.89 1.07 -14.38
C LEU A 512 -26.43 -0.17 -15.15
N GLN A 513 -27.09 -0.46 -16.27
CA GLN A 513 -26.78 -1.59 -17.12
C GLN A 513 -25.77 -1.17 -18.20
N PHE A 514 -24.61 -1.84 -18.23
CA PHE A 514 -23.56 -1.51 -19.19
C PHE A 514 -23.63 -2.42 -20.42
N PRO A 515 -23.60 -1.87 -21.64
CA PRO A 515 -23.52 -2.71 -22.83
C PRO A 515 -22.19 -3.47 -22.85
N ALA A 516 -22.19 -4.64 -23.48
CA ALA A 516 -20.98 -5.43 -23.64
C ALA A 516 -19.85 -4.61 -24.29
N GLY A 517 -18.68 -4.60 -23.67
CA GLY A 517 -17.52 -3.82 -24.11
C GLY A 517 -17.51 -2.35 -23.69
N PHE A 518 -18.47 -1.89 -22.87
CA PHE A 518 -18.43 -0.56 -22.27
C PHE A 518 -17.18 -0.34 -21.42
N LEU A 519 -16.85 -1.32 -20.57
CA LEU A 519 -15.57 -1.39 -19.87
C LEU A 519 -14.57 -2.16 -20.74
N PRO A 520 -13.61 -1.49 -21.41
CA PRO A 520 -12.62 -2.19 -22.24
C PRO A 520 -11.74 -3.09 -21.37
N GLU A 521 -11.13 -4.14 -21.95
CA GLU A 521 -10.10 -4.87 -21.21
C GLU A 521 -8.99 -3.89 -20.80
N SER A 522 -8.37 -4.12 -19.64
CA SER A 522 -7.33 -3.25 -19.09
C SER A 522 -6.14 -3.03 -20.05
N SER A 523 -5.87 -3.98 -20.94
CA SER A 523 -4.86 -3.92 -21.99
C SER A 523 -5.20 -2.95 -23.15
N TYR A 524 -6.48 -2.60 -23.31
CA TYR A 524 -7.01 -1.76 -24.38
C TYR A 524 -7.39 -0.33 -23.91
N SER A 525 -7.23 0.01 -22.61
CA SER A 525 -7.59 1.35 -22.10
C SER A 525 -6.79 2.48 -22.76
N GLY A 526 -5.70 2.18 -23.46
CA GLY A 526 -5.11 2.99 -24.55
C GLY A 526 -4.55 4.36 -24.16
N ARG A 527 -4.80 4.84 -22.94
CA ARG A 527 -4.36 6.13 -22.42
C ARG A 527 -3.14 5.93 -21.53
N SER A 528 -2.11 6.73 -21.78
CA SER A 528 -0.96 6.84 -20.89
C SER A 528 -1.45 7.32 -19.52
N MET A 529 -1.07 6.64 -18.44
CA MET A 529 -1.24 7.16 -17.08
C MET A 529 -0.14 8.21 -16.85
N PHE A 530 -0.45 9.30 -16.14
CA PHE A 530 0.52 10.33 -15.79
C PHE A 530 0.59 10.47 -14.27
N THR A 531 1.81 10.62 -13.75
CA THR A 531 2.03 11.08 -12.38
C THR A 531 1.95 12.60 -12.36
N ARG A 532 1.07 13.17 -11.54
CA ARG A 532 0.87 14.62 -11.45
C ARG A 532 1.90 15.25 -10.51
N PHE A 533 2.48 16.35 -10.95
CA PHE A 533 3.43 17.17 -10.22
C PHE A 533 2.98 18.64 -10.21
N ASN A 534 3.43 19.38 -9.20
CA ASN A 534 3.18 20.80 -9.07
C ASN A 534 4.49 21.51 -8.73
N ASP A 535 4.95 22.37 -9.64
CA ASP A 535 6.16 23.17 -9.44
C ASP A 535 5.80 24.64 -9.26
N ASN A 536 6.28 25.21 -8.15
CA ASN A 536 6.07 26.60 -7.78
C ASN A 536 7.34 27.42 -8.00
N PHE A 537 7.26 28.41 -8.89
CA PHE A 537 8.38 29.31 -9.19
C PHE A 537 8.10 30.73 -8.72
N THR A 538 9.10 31.40 -8.17
CA THR A 538 9.08 32.86 -8.02
C THR A 538 9.78 33.49 -9.22
N SER A 539 9.04 34.18 -10.07
CA SER A 539 9.57 34.76 -11.32
C SER A 539 10.64 35.83 -11.05
N THR A 540 11.77 35.72 -11.76
CA THR A 540 12.87 36.69 -11.70
C THR A 540 12.82 37.67 -12.89
N ILE A 541 13.58 38.77 -12.81
CA ILE A 541 13.55 39.83 -13.82
C ILE A 541 13.88 39.27 -15.20
N GLY A 542 12.90 39.34 -16.12
CA GLY A 542 13.06 38.92 -17.51
C GLY A 542 13.08 37.41 -17.73
N GLN A 543 12.74 36.61 -16.72
CA GLN A 543 12.64 35.16 -16.85
C GLN A 543 11.42 34.78 -17.69
N THR A 544 11.68 34.13 -18.82
CA THR A 544 10.63 33.59 -19.70
C THR A 544 10.57 32.07 -19.65
N GLU A 545 11.60 31.40 -19.15
CA GLU A 545 11.71 29.94 -19.14
C GLU A 545 11.58 29.37 -17.72
N PHE A 546 10.80 28.31 -17.63
CA PHE A 546 10.54 27.54 -16.41
C PHE A 546 10.76 26.06 -16.72
N LEU A 547 11.80 25.48 -16.11
CA LEU A 547 12.14 24.07 -16.24
C LEU A 547 11.49 23.30 -15.10
N LEU A 548 10.78 22.23 -15.42
CA LEU A 548 10.03 21.45 -14.44
C LEU A 548 10.91 20.34 -13.83
N ASP A 549 10.70 20.03 -12.56
CA ASP A 549 11.59 19.20 -11.74
C ASP A 549 11.54 17.71 -12.11
N TYR A 550 10.42 17.22 -12.63
CA TYR A 550 10.23 15.80 -12.98
C TYR A 550 10.10 15.60 -14.49
N GLY A 551 10.68 14.51 -15.01
CA GLY A 551 10.75 14.25 -16.44
C GLY A 551 11.12 12.81 -16.79
N LEU A 552 11.31 12.55 -18.09
CA LEU A 552 11.63 11.23 -18.63
C LEU A 552 13.03 11.19 -19.26
N ASN A 553 13.86 10.28 -18.78
CA ASN A 553 15.19 10.05 -19.34
C ASN A 553 15.10 9.60 -20.81
N GLY A 554 15.90 10.23 -21.67
CA GLY A 554 15.98 9.89 -23.09
C GLY A 554 14.95 10.60 -23.99
N ILE A 555 14.09 11.47 -23.44
CA ILE A 555 13.19 12.31 -24.22
C ILE A 555 13.84 13.66 -24.53
N SER A 556 13.86 14.05 -25.80
CA SER A 556 14.51 15.29 -26.29
C SER A 556 13.55 16.33 -26.85
N SER A 557 12.26 16.02 -26.94
CA SER A 557 11.24 16.92 -27.48
C SER A 557 9.91 16.69 -26.77
N TRP A 558 9.10 17.74 -26.67
CA TRP A 558 7.76 17.62 -26.12
C TRP A 558 6.92 16.66 -26.96
N ASN A 559 6.19 15.79 -26.28
CA ASN A 559 5.22 14.89 -26.88
C ASN A 559 4.07 14.73 -25.88
N ASP A 560 2.84 15.01 -26.32
CA ASP A 560 1.64 14.90 -25.49
C ASP A 560 1.37 13.46 -25.03
N ALA A 561 2.03 12.45 -25.63
CA ALA A 561 2.00 11.08 -25.15
C ALA A 561 2.85 10.84 -23.87
N TYR A 562 3.75 11.76 -23.53
CA TYR A 562 4.74 11.65 -22.44
C TYR A 562 4.59 12.74 -21.37
N PHE A 563 4.08 13.92 -21.74
CA PHE A 563 3.88 15.03 -20.82
C PHE A 563 2.54 15.74 -21.07
N ILE A 564 1.93 16.27 -20.01
CA ILE A 564 0.72 17.10 -20.08
C ILE A 564 0.87 18.30 -19.14
N ILE A 565 0.28 19.46 -19.47
CA ILE A 565 0.17 20.62 -18.57
C ILE A 565 -1.30 20.77 -18.24
N TYR A 566 -1.66 20.57 -16.98
CA TYR A 566 -3.03 20.55 -16.52
C TYR A 566 -3.60 21.98 -16.50
N ASN A 567 -2.89 22.94 -15.93
CA ASN A 567 -3.37 24.31 -15.79
C ASN A 567 -2.99 25.22 -16.98
N GLU A 568 -2.93 24.67 -18.20
CA GLU A 568 -2.52 25.41 -19.40
C GLU A 568 -3.36 26.67 -19.64
N GLN A 569 -4.69 26.58 -19.51
CA GLN A 569 -5.58 27.73 -19.72
C GLN A 569 -5.37 28.81 -18.64
N GLU A 570 -5.23 28.43 -17.37
CA GLU A 570 -4.95 29.35 -16.27
C GLU A 570 -3.62 30.09 -16.47
N LEU A 571 -2.60 29.38 -16.95
CA LEU A 571 -1.30 29.95 -17.28
C LEU A 571 -1.40 30.94 -18.46
N ILE A 572 -2.20 30.62 -19.48
CA ILE A 572 -2.45 31.52 -20.62
C ILE A 572 -3.20 32.78 -20.17
N ASP A 573 -4.22 32.63 -19.34
CA ASP A 573 -5.02 33.75 -18.84
C ASP A 573 -4.21 34.65 -17.90
N SER A 574 -3.34 34.06 -17.07
CA SER A 574 -2.54 34.79 -16.08
C SER A 574 -1.27 35.43 -16.65
N TYR A 575 -0.58 34.76 -17.58
CA TYR A 575 0.76 35.16 -18.04
C TYR A 575 0.90 35.27 -19.57
N GLY A 576 -0.14 34.91 -20.33
CA GLY A 576 -0.14 34.92 -21.78
C GLY A 576 0.38 33.63 -22.42
N SER A 577 0.42 33.60 -23.75
CA SER A 577 0.79 32.40 -24.51
C SER A 577 2.21 31.91 -24.20
N PHE A 578 2.39 30.59 -24.14
CA PHE A 578 3.69 29.96 -23.93
C PHE A 578 3.93 28.82 -24.94
N THR A 579 5.17 28.36 -25.01
CA THR A 579 5.55 27.17 -25.77
C THR A 579 6.04 26.07 -24.85
N LYS A 580 5.84 24.82 -25.27
CA LYS A 580 6.22 23.61 -24.54
C LYS A 580 7.50 23.03 -25.16
N GLY A 581 8.44 22.61 -24.32
CA GLY A 581 9.71 22.04 -24.73
C GLY A 581 10.22 21.00 -23.74
N VAL A 582 11.37 20.40 -24.04
CA VAL A 582 12.05 19.46 -23.13
C VAL A 582 13.53 19.79 -23.11
N THR A 583 14.12 19.84 -21.91
CA THR A 583 15.56 20.02 -21.71
C THR A 583 16.07 18.90 -20.83
N SER A 584 17.00 18.08 -21.36
CA SER A 584 17.60 16.96 -20.61
C SER A 584 16.57 15.96 -20.03
N GLY A 585 15.46 15.73 -20.73
CA GLY A 585 14.37 14.85 -20.25
C GLY A 585 13.30 15.55 -19.42
N HIS A 586 13.54 16.79 -18.97
CA HIS A 586 12.60 17.57 -18.16
C HIS A 586 11.72 18.48 -19.03
N PRO A 587 10.40 18.53 -18.80
CA PRO A 587 9.52 19.44 -19.51
C PRO A 587 9.87 20.90 -19.19
N LYS A 588 9.68 21.78 -20.17
CA LYS A 588 9.99 23.20 -20.09
C LYS A 588 8.82 24.02 -20.64
N VAL A 589 8.44 25.05 -19.91
CA VAL A 589 7.47 26.06 -20.33
C VAL A 589 8.22 27.37 -20.64
N THR A 590 7.96 27.94 -21.82
CA THR A 590 8.55 29.21 -22.24
C THR A 590 7.47 30.23 -22.60
N PHE A 591 7.24 31.20 -21.73
CA PHE A 591 6.27 32.27 -21.97
C PHE A 591 6.78 33.25 -23.04
N THR A 592 5.86 33.75 -23.85
CA THR A 592 6.17 34.74 -24.89
C THR A 592 6.57 36.08 -24.28
N ILE A 593 6.01 36.40 -23.11
CA ILE A 593 6.28 37.58 -22.31
C ILE A 593 6.65 37.10 -20.90
N ALA A 594 7.72 37.66 -20.33
CA ALA A 594 8.14 37.30 -18.98
C ALA A 594 7.03 37.63 -17.95
N PRO A 595 6.66 36.70 -17.06
CA PRO A 595 5.79 36.99 -15.92
C PRO A 595 6.32 38.18 -15.10
N GLN A 596 5.42 38.89 -14.42
CA GLN A 596 5.80 40.05 -13.61
C GLN A 596 6.78 39.63 -12.50
N THR A 597 7.88 40.35 -12.33
CA THR A 597 8.89 40.05 -11.29
C THR A 597 8.26 39.83 -9.92
N ASN A 598 8.66 38.77 -9.21
CA ASN A 598 8.11 38.31 -7.92
C ASN A 598 6.67 37.78 -7.98
N SER A 599 6.09 37.57 -9.16
CA SER A 599 4.87 36.77 -9.27
C SER A 599 5.18 35.29 -9.03
N LEU A 600 4.32 34.63 -8.26
CA LEU A 600 4.30 33.19 -8.13
C LEU A 600 3.75 32.61 -9.44
N VAL A 601 4.46 31.66 -10.02
CA VAL A 601 4.05 30.89 -11.21
C VAL A 601 3.93 29.45 -10.76
N ASN A 602 2.70 28.95 -10.66
CA ASN A 602 2.39 27.58 -10.31
C ASN A 602 2.10 26.81 -11.61
N ILE A 603 2.91 25.78 -11.89
CA ILE A 603 2.72 24.92 -13.06
C ILE A 603 2.36 23.53 -12.58
N THR A 604 1.14 23.10 -12.90
CA THR A 604 0.66 21.74 -12.63
C THR A 604 0.78 20.92 -13.91
N TYR A 605 1.56 19.84 -13.88
CA TYR A 605 1.90 19.03 -15.06
C TYR A 605 1.92 17.54 -14.74
N GLY A 606 1.82 16.71 -15.77
CA GLY A 606 1.87 15.25 -15.67
C GLY A 606 3.06 14.69 -16.45
N VAL A 607 3.70 13.66 -15.90
CA VAL A 607 4.76 12.87 -16.55
C VAL A 607 4.34 11.41 -16.57
N LYS A 608 4.45 10.76 -17.74
CA LYS A 608 4.08 9.35 -17.91
C LYS A 608 4.91 8.40 -17.04
#